data_AF-A0A2V9JJN4-F1
#
_entry.id   AF-A0A2V9JJN4-F1
#
_cell.length_a   1.000
_cell.length_b   1.000
_cell.length_c   1.000
_cell.angle_alpha   90.00
_cell.angle_beta   90.00
_cell.angle_gamma   90.00
#
_symmetry.space_group_name_H-M   'P 1'
#
loop_
_entity.id
_entity.type
_entity.pdbx_description
1 polymer ?
#
loop_
_entity_poly.entity_id
_entity_poly.type
_entity_poly.pdbx_seq_one_letter_code
_entity_poly.pdbx_strand_id
1 'polypeptide(L)'
;MAARRQNRGTPGARPGHCPDRACEPAFAVPRSSGLRRALEEDFRQPRPSRSGSPHQGARTLLSVYADTSFFVSLYIQDVHSPGAQRRMVTKPAIWLTPLHRAEWTHAVEQHVFQRKMSAEEAQEVHADFARDRANGLWVEISIPEMAFEVCSQLARRHVARLGSRTLDTLHVAMALELKAERFWTFDEAQAKLARAAGLKVR
;
A
#
# COMPACT_ATOMS: atom_id res chain seq x y z
N MET A 1 -62.68 -10.99 44.04
CA MET A 1 -62.01 -10.20 45.09
C MET A 1 -61.51 -8.90 44.48
N ALA A 2 -61.70 -7.80 45.21
CA ALA A 2 -61.32 -6.42 44.89
C ALA A 2 -59.79 -6.26 44.66
N ALA A 3 -59.19 -5.16 44.16
CA ALA A 3 -59.59 -3.76 44.11
C ALA A 3 -58.70 -2.95 43.13
N ARG A 4 -59.33 -2.03 42.39
CA ARG A 4 -59.04 -0.59 42.22
C ARG A 4 -57.59 -0.04 42.14
N ARG A 5 -57.37 0.67 41.01
CA ARG A 5 -56.86 2.06 40.83
C ARG A 5 -55.53 2.48 41.50
N GLN A 6 -54.58 2.96 40.68
CA GLN A 6 -54.35 4.41 40.52
C GLN A 6 -53.37 4.79 39.40
N ASN A 7 -53.67 5.95 38.83
CA ASN A 7 -52.97 6.71 37.82
C ASN A 7 -51.84 7.56 38.47
N ARG A 8 -50.78 7.87 37.71
CA ARG A 8 -49.94 9.09 37.72
C ARG A 8 -48.44 8.78 37.56
N GLY A 9 -47.80 9.53 36.66
CA GLY A 9 -46.37 9.84 36.77
C GLY A 9 -45.62 9.74 35.47
N THR A 10 -45.69 10.78 34.64
CA THR A 10 -44.59 11.13 33.74
C THR A 10 -43.41 11.66 34.57
N PRO A 11 -42.18 11.25 34.22
CA PRO A 11 -41.03 12.14 34.33
C PRO A 11 -40.35 12.19 32.94
N GLY A 12 -40.26 13.35 32.30
CA GLY A 12 -39.36 14.40 32.75
C GLY A 12 -38.10 14.31 31.88
N ALA A 13 -38.13 15.03 30.76
CA ALA A 13 -36.97 15.25 29.91
C ALA A 13 -35.82 15.84 30.73
N ARG A 14 -34.62 15.25 30.60
CA ARG A 14 -33.36 15.91 30.94
C ARG A 14 -32.41 15.78 29.75
N PRO A 15 -31.77 16.89 29.34
CA PRO A 15 -30.84 16.89 28.21
C PRO A 15 -29.57 16.14 28.60
N GLY A 16 -29.27 15.08 27.84
CA GLY A 16 -27.99 14.39 27.92
C GLY A 16 -26.90 15.33 27.42
N HIS A 17 -26.13 15.84 28.37
CA HIS A 17 -24.91 16.59 28.22
C HIS A 17 -23.98 15.94 27.18
N CYS A 18 -23.69 16.67 26.10
CA CYS A 18 -22.67 16.33 25.13
C CYS A 18 -21.31 16.72 25.74
N PRO A 19 -20.38 15.78 26.00
CA PRO A 19 -19.02 16.20 26.31
C PRO A 19 -18.37 16.63 25.00
N ASP A 20 -18.00 17.91 24.95
CA ASP A 20 -17.11 18.51 23.97
C ASP A 20 -15.93 17.57 23.69
N ARG A 21 -16.00 16.84 22.57
CA ARG A 21 -14.80 16.35 21.93
C ARG A 21 -14.24 17.54 21.16
N ALA A 22 -13.27 18.18 21.80
CA ALA A 22 -12.38 19.13 21.16
C ALA A 22 -12.10 18.69 19.72
N CYS A 23 -12.45 19.55 18.77
CA CYS A 23 -12.00 19.43 17.39
C CYS A 23 -10.47 19.34 17.42
N GLU A 24 -9.93 18.14 17.25
CA GLU A 24 -8.55 18.03 16.80
C GLU A 24 -8.46 18.80 15.47
N PRO A 25 -7.49 19.69 15.30
CA PRO A 25 -7.38 20.45 14.08
C PRO A 25 -7.22 19.44 12.94
N ALA A 26 -8.06 19.57 11.92
CA ALA A 26 -7.88 18.88 10.65
C ALA A 26 -6.42 19.11 10.24
N PHE A 27 -5.60 18.06 10.33
CA PHE A 27 -4.25 18.08 9.80
C PHE A 27 -4.41 18.36 8.31
N ALA A 28 -4.12 19.59 7.92
CA ALA A 28 -4.14 20.01 6.53
C ALA A 28 -3.26 19.03 5.76
N VAL A 29 -3.88 18.26 4.87
CA VAL A 29 -3.18 17.35 3.95
C VAL A 29 -2.16 18.20 3.21
N PRO A 30 -0.85 18.00 3.40
CA PRO A 30 0.13 18.73 2.63
C PRO A 30 -0.06 18.34 1.17
N ARG A 31 -0.19 19.35 0.30
CA ARG A 31 -0.36 19.15 -1.14
C ARG A 31 0.72 18.18 -1.66
N SER A 32 0.30 17.26 -2.53
CA SER A 32 1.13 16.32 -3.30
C SER A 32 2.37 16.94 -3.98
N SER A 33 2.43 18.28 -4.06
CA SER A 33 3.57 19.07 -4.54
C SER A 33 4.88 18.86 -3.77
N GLY A 34 4.85 18.45 -2.49
CA GLY A 34 6.07 18.23 -1.69
C GLY A 34 6.89 17.01 -2.16
N LEU A 35 6.21 15.90 -2.47
CA LEU A 35 6.83 14.71 -3.06
C LEU A 35 7.27 14.99 -4.52
N ARG A 36 6.46 15.78 -5.26
CA ARG A 36 6.80 16.24 -6.61
C ARG A 36 8.14 16.94 -6.64
N ARG A 37 8.45 17.87 -5.73
CA ARG A 37 9.71 18.62 -5.82
C ARG A 37 10.96 17.77 -5.56
N ALA A 38 10.90 16.83 -4.60
CA ALA A 38 12.03 15.96 -4.28
C ALA A 38 12.28 14.86 -5.33
N LEU A 39 11.24 14.43 -6.05
CA LEU A 39 11.36 13.46 -7.14
C LEU A 39 11.64 14.19 -8.48
N GLU A 40 10.92 15.26 -8.83
CA GLU A 40 11.09 15.97 -10.11
C GLU A 40 12.48 16.58 -10.32
N GLU A 41 13.15 17.06 -9.26
CA GLU A 41 14.51 17.62 -9.37
C GLU A 41 15.57 16.54 -9.69
N ASP A 42 15.29 15.26 -9.40
CA ASP A 42 16.29 14.17 -9.42
C ASP A 42 16.07 13.13 -10.55
N PHE A 43 14.93 13.20 -11.25
CA PHE A 43 14.52 12.28 -12.33
C PHE A 43 14.64 12.86 -13.76
N ARG A 44 15.00 14.14 -13.91
CA ARG A 44 14.99 14.87 -15.21
C ARG A 44 16.25 14.69 -16.07
N GLN A 45 16.81 13.49 -16.16
CA GLN A 45 17.85 13.17 -17.15
C GLN A 45 17.34 12.13 -18.17
N PRO A 46 17.38 12.44 -19.48
CA PRO A 46 16.99 11.47 -20.51
C PRO A 46 17.99 10.31 -20.54
N ARG A 47 17.48 9.08 -20.57
CA ARG A 47 18.30 7.88 -20.79
C ARG A 47 18.82 7.90 -22.23
N PRO A 48 20.13 7.70 -22.48
CA PRO A 48 20.65 7.66 -23.84
C PRO A 48 20.15 6.40 -24.58
N SER A 49 19.82 6.58 -25.85
CA SER A 49 19.44 5.54 -26.80
C SER A 49 20.58 4.51 -26.94
N ARG A 50 20.24 3.23 -26.73
CA ARG A 50 21.19 2.11 -26.83
C ARG A 50 21.42 1.71 -28.28
N SER A 51 22.63 1.95 -28.77
CA SER A 51 23.26 1.14 -29.83
C SER A 51 24.69 0.79 -29.40
N GLY A 52 25.00 -0.51 -29.27
CA GLY A 52 26.35 -1.01 -28.95
C GLY A 52 26.39 -2.20 -27.98
N SER A 53 27.15 -3.24 -28.35
CA SER A 53 27.26 -4.60 -27.79
C SER A 53 27.68 -4.71 -26.31
N PRO A 54 27.42 -5.86 -25.64
CA PRO A 54 27.56 -6.02 -24.20
C PRO A 54 28.94 -6.57 -23.83
N HIS A 55 29.57 -6.04 -22.79
CA HIS A 55 30.37 -6.74 -21.77
C HIS A 55 31.23 -5.73 -20.99
N GLN A 56 30.61 -4.95 -20.10
CA GLN A 56 31.29 -4.46 -18.88
C GLN A 56 30.29 -3.78 -17.94
N GLY A 57 30.03 -4.45 -16.81
CA GLY A 57 29.76 -3.81 -15.51
C GLY A 57 28.57 -2.87 -15.39
N ALA A 58 27.40 -3.19 -15.95
CA ALA A 58 26.17 -2.53 -15.51
C ALA A 58 25.88 -3.01 -14.08
N ARG A 59 25.96 -2.13 -13.07
CA ARG A 59 25.40 -2.41 -11.73
C ARG A 59 23.94 -2.83 -11.93
N THR A 60 23.64 -4.11 -11.75
CA THR A 60 22.26 -4.60 -11.75
C THR A 60 21.52 -3.85 -10.66
N LEU A 61 20.49 -3.09 -11.02
CA LEU A 61 19.63 -2.45 -10.04
C LEU A 61 19.00 -3.54 -9.18
N LEU A 62 19.05 -3.34 -7.86
CA LEU A 62 18.43 -4.23 -6.88
C LEU A 62 16.96 -4.45 -7.24
N SER A 63 16.59 -5.70 -7.53
CA SER A 63 15.21 -6.08 -7.83
C SER A 63 14.38 -6.20 -6.55
N VAL A 64 13.25 -5.49 -6.51
CA VAL A 64 12.42 -5.41 -5.32
C VAL A 64 10.97 -5.69 -5.69
N TYR A 65 10.36 -6.62 -4.94
CA TYR A 65 8.92 -6.76 -4.90
C TYR A 65 8.42 -6.09 -3.62
N ALA A 66 7.66 -5.00 -3.75
CA ALA A 66 7.08 -4.29 -2.62
C ALA A 66 5.59 -4.58 -2.55
N ASP A 67 5.06 -4.83 -1.36
CA ASP A 67 3.62 -4.93 -1.10
C ASP A 67 2.89 -3.65 -1.50
N THR A 68 1.59 -3.73 -1.81
CA THR A 68 0.80 -2.58 -2.29
C THR A 68 0.81 -1.41 -1.29
N SER A 69 0.85 -1.71 0.01
CA SER A 69 0.98 -0.67 1.04
C SER A 69 2.18 0.26 0.83
N PHE A 70 3.28 -0.24 0.25
CA PHE A 70 4.44 0.59 -0.08
C PHE A 70 4.12 1.66 -1.12
N PHE A 71 3.39 1.30 -2.17
CA PHE A 71 2.95 2.25 -3.19
C PHE A 71 1.99 3.26 -2.57
N VAL A 72 0.99 2.80 -1.81
CA VAL A 72 0.02 3.68 -1.13
C VAL A 72 0.75 4.73 -0.27
N SER A 73 1.70 4.32 0.57
CA SER A 73 2.44 5.25 1.43
C SER A 73 3.35 6.23 0.68
N LEU A 74 3.67 6.00 -0.59
CA LEU A 74 4.39 6.97 -1.41
C LEU A 74 3.49 8.10 -1.92
N TYR A 75 2.22 7.84 -2.19
CA TYR A 75 1.31 8.81 -2.80
C TYR A 75 0.28 9.39 -1.82
N ILE A 76 -0.09 8.62 -0.78
CA ILE A 76 -1.02 9.01 0.27
C ILE A 76 -0.24 9.09 1.57
N GLN A 77 -0.29 10.24 2.24
CA GLN A 77 0.45 10.47 3.47
C GLN A 77 -0.09 9.59 4.60
N ASP A 78 0.78 8.78 5.18
CA ASP A 78 0.50 7.94 6.35
C ASP A 78 1.74 7.84 7.27
N VAL A 79 1.68 6.96 8.26
CA VAL A 79 2.77 6.70 9.22
C VAL A 79 4.00 6.05 8.59
N HIS A 80 3.86 5.44 7.42
CA HIS A 80 4.92 4.72 6.71
C HIS A 80 5.56 5.54 5.59
N SER A 81 4.95 6.65 5.14
CA SER A 81 5.48 7.49 4.06
C SER A 81 6.95 7.90 4.24
N PRO A 82 7.45 8.33 5.43
CA PRO A 82 8.87 8.65 5.58
C PRO A 82 9.77 7.42 5.34
N GLY A 83 9.32 6.25 5.78
CA GLY A 83 10.01 4.98 5.55
C GLY A 83 10.00 4.59 4.08
N ALA A 84 8.89 4.79 3.38
CA ALA A 84 8.75 4.51 1.95
C ALA A 84 9.68 5.41 1.11
N GLN A 85 9.66 6.72 1.37
CA GLN A 85 10.52 7.70 0.70
C GLN A 85 12.01 7.40 0.89
N ARG A 86 12.43 7.10 2.13
CA ARG A 86 13.82 6.72 2.42
C ARG A 86 14.28 5.50 1.61
N ARG A 87 13.39 4.52 1.39
CA ARG A 87 13.70 3.32 0.61
C ARG A 87 13.88 3.62 -0.89
N MET A 88 13.24 4.66 -1.41
CA MET A 88 13.37 5.09 -2.81
C MET A 88 14.69 5.79 -3.13
N VAL A 89 15.43 6.29 -2.14
CA VAL A 89 16.74 6.96 -2.33
C VAL A 89 17.74 6.08 -3.08
N THR A 90 17.69 4.76 -2.90
CA THR A 90 18.59 3.83 -3.60
C THR A 90 18.20 3.53 -5.04
N LYS A 91 17.11 4.14 -5.54
CA LYS A 91 16.55 3.97 -6.90
C LYS A 91 16.48 2.48 -7.32
N PRO A 92 15.85 1.59 -6.51
CA PRO A 92 15.74 0.17 -6.83
C PRO A 92 14.83 -0.05 -8.04
N ALA A 93 14.95 -1.23 -8.67
CA ALA A 93 13.99 -1.67 -9.67
C ALA A 93 12.78 -2.31 -8.95
N ILE A 94 11.73 -1.51 -8.72
CA ILE A 94 10.51 -1.99 -8.07
C ILE A 94 9.55 -2.56 -9.11
N TRP A 95 9.12 -3.80 -8.88
CA TRP A 95 8.21 -4.51 -9.75
C TRP A 95 6.76 -4.17 -9.44
N LEU A 96 6.00 -3.87 -10.48
CA LEU A 96 4.58 -3.59 -10.42
C LEU A 96 3.82 -4.63 -11.24
N THR A 97 2.81 -5.23 -10.65
CA THR A 97 2.04 -6.34 -11.25
C THR A 97 0.56 -6.00 -11.31
N PRO A 98 -0.26 -6.74 -12.08
CA PRO A 98 -1.70 -6.53 -12.09
C PRO A 98 -2.37 -6.60 -10.71
N LEU A 99 -1.84 -7.40 -9.78
CA LEU A 99 -2.32 -7.47 -8.40
C LEU A 99 -2.16 -6.12 -7.69
N HIS A 100 -0.97 -5.52 -7.77
CA HIS A 100 -0.72 -4.20 -7.18
C HIS A 100 -1.67 -3.15 -7.73
N ARG A 101 -1.97 -3.16 -9.03
CA ARG A 101 -2.89 -2.18 -9.62
C ARG A 101 -4.31 -2.37 -9.08
N ALA A 102 -4.77 -3.61 -8.94
CA ALA A 102 -6.08 -3.90 -8.38
C ALA A 102 -6.18 -3.44 -6.92
N GLU A 103 -5.20 -3.80 -6.08
CA GLU A 103 -5.17 -3.41 -4.68
C GLU A 103 -4.97 -1.90 -4.50
N TRP A 104 -4.12 -1.28 -5.31
CA TRP A 104 -3.93 0.17 -5.34
C TRP A 104 -5.26 0.87 -5.56
N THR A 105 -6.01 0.47 -6.60
CA THR A 105 -7.30 1.09 -6.89
C THR A 105 -8.25 0.93 -5.71
N HIS A 106 -8.36 -0.27 -5.13
CA HIS A 106 -9.21 -0.47 -3.96
C HIS A 106 -8.74 0.36 -2.76
N ALA A 107 -7.44 0.48 -2.52
CA ALA A 107 -6.91 1.26 -1.41
C ALA A 107 -7.27 2.74 -1.55
N VAL A 108 -7.14 3.33 -2.75
CA VAL A 108 -7.52 4.73 -3.01
C VAL A 108 -9.03 4.91 -2.81
N GLU A 109 -9.86 4.09 -3.45
CA GLU A 109 -11.33 4.21 -3.34
C GLU A 109 -11.82 3.97 -1.90
N GLN A 110 -11.12 3.12 -1.14
CA GLN A 110 -11.44 2.85 0.25
C GLN A 110 -11.15 4.08 1.15
N HIS A 111 -10.20 4.96 0.79
CA HIS A 111 -10.01 6.25 1.48
C HIS A 111 -11.16 7.21 1.19
N VAL A 112 -11.66 7.22 -0.06
CA VAL A 112 -12.85 8.01 -0.45
C VAL A 112 -14.07 7.54 0.32
N PHE A 113 -14.33 6.23 0.33
CA PHE A 113 -15.44 5.64 1.08
C PHE A 113 -15.39 5.97 2.57
N GLN A 114 -14.20 5.98 3.16
CA GLN A 114 -13.97 6.36 4.56
C GLN A 114 -14.00 7.88 4.81
N ARG A 115 -14.23 8.71 3.78
CA ARG A 115 -14.22 10.18 3.83
C ARG A 115 -12.88 10.76 4.32
N LYS A 116 -11.79 10.02 4.09
CA LYS A 116 -10.42 10.48 4.37
C LYS A 116 -9.80 11.23 3.19
N MET A 117 -10.46 11.18 2.04
CA MET A 117 -10.03 11.76 0.77
C MET A 117 -11.28 12.11 -0.05
N SER A 118 -11.27 13.22 -0.79
CA SER A 118 -12.35 13.56 -1.73
C SER A 118 -12.23 12.77 -3.03
N ALA A 119 -13.29 12.78 -3.85
CA ALA A 119 -13.25 12.13 -5.16
C ALA A 119 -12.25 12.82 -6.11
N GLU A 120 -12.14 14.15 -6.02
CA GLU A 120 -11.18 14.95 -6.78
C GLU A 120 -9.74 14.64 -6.36
N GLU A 121 -9.46 14.57 -5.07
CA GLU A 121 -8.14 14.17 -4.55
C GLU A 121 -7.77 12.75 -5.00
N ALA A 122 -8.71 11.80 -5.00
CA ALA A 122 -8.48 10.45 -5.50
C ALA A 122 -8.15 10.43 -7.00
N GLN A 123 -8.83 11.24 -7.81
CA GLN A 123 -8.51 11.38 -9.23
C GLN A 123 -7.09 11.91 -9.45
N GLU A 124 -6.66 12.90 -8.66
CA GLU A 124 -5.28 13.41 -8.70
C GLU A 124 -4.26 12.32 -8.33
N VAL A 125 -4.52 11.54 -7.28
CA VAL A 125 -3.66 10.43 -6.84
C VAL A 125 -3.55 9.35 -7.92
N HIS A 126 -4.66 8.97 -8.56
CA HIS A 126 -4.65 8.03 -9.69
C HIS A 126 -3.88 8.58 -10.89
N ALA A 127 -4.06 9.86 -11.21
CA ALA A 127 -3.35 10.51 -12.30
C ALA A 127 -1.84 10.57 -12.04
N ASP A 128 -1.43 10.82 -10.79
CA ASP A 128 -0.03 10.82 -10.37
C ASP A 128 0.60 9.43 -10.53
N PHE A 129 -0.07 8.39 -10.02
CA PHE A 129 0.38 7.00 -10.20
C PHE A 129 0.45 6.58 -11.68
N ALA A 130 -0.53 6.98 -12.50
CA ALA A 130 -0.54 6.69 -13.93
C ALA A 130 0.61 7.37 -14.68
N ARG A 131 0.96 8.62 -14.35
CA ARG A 131 2.12 9.31 -14.94
C ARG A 131 3.42 8.63 -14.59
N ASP A 132 3.61 8.22 -13.33
CA ASP A 132 4.84 7.56 -12.91
C ASP A 132 5.02 6.18 -13.56
N ARG A 133 3.91 5.46 -13.78
CA ARG A 133 3.90 4.24 -14.62
C ARG A 133 4.32 4.54 -16.05
N ALA A 134 3.74 5.57 -16.67
CA ALA A 134 4.09 5.97 -18.04
C ALA A 134 5.55 6.43 -18.18
N ASN A 135 6.10 7.04 -17.13
CA ASN A 135 7.51 7.46 -17.05
C ASN A 135 8.48 6.30 -16.74
N GLY A 136 7.98 5.09 -16.48
CA GLY A 136 8.79 3.92 -16.19
C GLY A 136 9.46 3.95 -14.82
N LEU A 137 8.86 4.64 -13.83
CA LEU A 137 9.30 4.57 -12.43
C LEU A 137 9.16 3.13 -11.89
N TRP A 138 8.13 2.44 -12.34
CA TRP A 138 7.84 1.05 -11.98
C TRP A 138 8.13 0.10 -13.15
N VAL A 139 8.70 -1.07 -12.84
CA VAL A 139 8.90 -2.13 -13.83
C VAL A 139 7.64 -2.98 -13.89
N GLU A 140 6.85 -2.81 -14.94
CA GLU A 140 5.61 -3.60 -15.15
C GLU A 140 5.96 -5.06 -15.47
N ILE A 141 5.41 -5.99 -14.69
CA ILE A 141 5.58 -7.43 -14.84
C ILE A 141 4.21 -8.12 -14.80
N SER A 142 4.00 -9.12 -15.65
CA SER A 142 2.80 -9.95 -15.63
C SER A 142 2.73 -10.81 -14.36
N ILE A 143 1.54 -11.37 -14.07
CA ILE A 143 1.43 -12.38 -13.01
C ILE A 143 2.18 -13.64 -13.47
N PRO A 144 3.12 -14.19 -12.68
CA PRO A 144 3.73 -15.48 -12.95
C PRO A 144 2.68 -16.59 -13.00
N GLU A 145 2.82 -17.51 -13.94
CA GLU A 145 1.86 -18.58 -14.19
C GLU A 145 1.53 -19.38 -12.92
N MET A 146 2.56 -19.71 -12.11
CA MET A 146 2.42 -20.55 -10.92
C MET A 146 2.11 -19.77 -9.63
N ALA A 147 1.84 -18.46 -9.70
CA ALA A 147 1.72 -17.63 -8.50
C ALA A 147 0.58 -18.09 -7.57
N PHE A 148 -0.54 -18.55 -8.11
CA PHE A 148 -1.69 -19.01 -7.33
C PHE A 148 -1.46 -20.39 -6.69
N GLU A 149 -0.77 -21.28 -7.40
CA GLU A 149 -0.36 -22.60 -6.93
C GLU A 149 0.65 -22.46 -5.80
N VAL A 150 1.64 -21.58 -5.96
CA VAL A 150 2.63 -21.27 -4.92
C VAL A 150 1.96 -20.61 -3.72
N CYS A 151 1.01 -19.68 -3.93
CA CYS A 151 0.20 -19.11 -2.86
C CYS A 151 -0.50 -20.20 -2.04
N SER A 152 -1.15 -21.15 -2.71
CA SER A 152 -1.82 -22.29 -2.05
C SER A 152 -0.85 -23.19 -1.29
N GLN A 153 0.36 -23.40 -1.82
CA GLN A 153 1.40 -24.18 -1.14
C GLN A 153 1.92 -23.47 0.12
N LEU A 154 2.18 -22.16 0.04
CA LEU A 154 2.58 -21.34 1.18
C LEU A 154 1.49 -21.33 2.26
N ALA A 155 0.22 -21.22 1.85
CA ALA A 155 -0.90 -21.25 2.77
C ALA A 155 -0.94 -22.55 3.59
N ARG A 156 -0.83 -23.71 2.93
CA ARG A 156 -0.78 -25.01 3.60
C ARG A 156 0.40 -25.15 4.57
N ARG A 157 1.55 -24.57 4.25
CA ARG A 157 2.77 -24.69 5.07
C ARG A 157 2.81 -23.74 6.26
N HIS A 158 2.21 -22.54 6.13
CA HIS A 158 2.50 -21.44 7.05
C HIS A 158 1.26 -20.74 7.59
N VAL A 159 0.15 -20.66 6.85
CA VAL A 159 -0.98 -19.78 7.23
C VAL A 159 -1.70 -20.29 8.48
N ALA A 160 -1.81 -21.60 8.71
CA ALA A 160 -2.40 -22.13 9.95
C ALA A 160 -1.68 -21.63 11.24
N ARG A 161 -0.38 -21.31 11.14
CA ARG A 161 0.42 -20.80 12.25
C ARG A 161 0.55 -19.28 12.25
N LEU A 162 0.55 -18.64 11.08
CA LEU A 162 0.85 -17.21 10.93
C LEU A 162 -0.40 -16.34 10.73
N GLY A 163 -1.51 -16.90 10.25
CA GLY A 163 -2.78 -16.20 10.06
C GLY A 163 -2.81 -15.17 8.92
N SER A 164 -1.88 -15.25 7.95
CA SER A 164 -1.82 -14.30 6.82
C SER A 164 -3.03 -14.42 5.89
N ARG A 165 -3.49 -13.31 5.31
CA ARG A 165 -4.61 -13.32 4.35
C ARG A 165 -4.15 -13.88 3.00
N THR A 166 -5.13 -14.23 2.16
CA THR A 166 -4.88 -14.78 0.83
C THR A 166 -4.07 -13.84 -0.06
N LEU A 167 -4.42 -12.54 -0.10
CA LEU A 167 -3.69 -11.56 -0.90
C LEU A 167 -2.28 -11.32 -0.34
N ASP A 168 -2.13 -11.19 0.98
CA ASP A 168 -0.81 -11.10 1.62
C ASP A 168 0.10 -12.27 1.21
N THR A 169 -0.46 -13.49 1.19
CA THR A 169 0.23 -14.72 0.76
C THR A 169 0.54 -14.71 -0.73
N LEU A 170 -0.35 -14.17 -1.56
CA LEU A 170 -0.14 -14.03 -2.99
C LEU A 170 1.01 -13.07 -3.29
N HIS A 171 1.15 -11.94 -2.59
CA HIS A 171 2.34 -11.07 -2.74
C HIS A 171 3.65 -11.81 -2.47
N VAL A 172 3.69 -12.64 -1.43
CA VAL A 172 4.88 -13.47 -1.12
C VAL A 172 5.14 -14.49 -2.22
N ALA A 173 4.09 -15.14 -2.75
CA ALA A 173 4.21 -16.08 -3.86
C ALA A 173 4.76 -15.41 -5.13
N MET A 174 4.24 -14.23 -5.48
CA MET A 174 4.69 -13.43 -6.62
C MET A 174 6.17 -13.07 -6.50
N ALA A 175 6.61 -12.63 -5.32
CA ALA A 175 8.00 -12.29 -5.06
C ALA A 175 8.94 -13.50 -5.19
N LEU A 176 8.49 -14.69 -4.76
CA LEU A 176 9.24 -15.93 -4.91
C LEU A 176 9.38 -16.35 -6.38
N GLU A 177 8.26 -16.39 -7.11
CA GLU A 177 8.24 -16.81 -8.51
C GLU A 177 9.07 -15.88 -9.40
N LEU A 178 9.00 -14.57 -9.13
CA LEU A 178 9.81 -13.59 -9.83
C LEU A 178 11.28 -13.57 -9.35
N LYS A 179 11.62 -14.30 -8.29
CA LYS A 179 12.97 -14.34 -7.67
C LYS A 179 13.45 -12.95 -7.24
N ALA A 180 12.57 -12.18 -6.62
CA ALA A 180 12.90 -10.86 -6.11
C ALA A 180 14.06 -10.92 -5.11
N GLU A 181 15.05 -10.05 -5.24
CA GLU A 181 16.17 -10.01 -4.29
C GLU A 181 15.74 -9.53 -2.91
N ARG A 182 14.70 -8.68 -2.84
CA ARG A 182 14.08 -8.23 -1.59
C ARG A 182 12.57 -8.18 -1.70
N PHE A 183 11.93 -8.46 -0.57
CA PHE A 183 10.51 -8.26 -0.36
C PHE A 183 10.29 -7.09 0.61
N TRP A 184 9.52 -6.08 0.23
CA TRP A 184 9.24 -4.94 1.09
C TRP A 184 7.79 -4.95 1.54
N THR A 185 7.57 -4.79 2.83
CA THR A 185 6.22 -4.65 3.39
C THR A 185 6.28 -3.85 4.68
N PHE A 186 5.15 -3.21 5.01
CA PHE A 186 4.93 -2.60 6.33
C PHE A 186 4.08 -3.50 7.26
N ASP A 187 3.55 -4.62 6.77
CA ASP A 187 2.80 -5.60 7.55
C ASP A 187 3.75 -6.66 8.15
N GLU A 188 3.85 -6.69 9.49
CA GLU A 188 4.73 -7.62 10.19
C GLU A 188 4.28 -9.10 10.07
N ALA A 189 2.99 -9.38 9.91
CA ALA A 189 2.50 -10.74 9.66
C ALA A 189 2.89 -11.21 8.26
N GLN A 190 2.78 -10.36 7.24
CA GLN A 190 3.27 -10.63 5.88
C GLN A 190 4.79 -10.77 5.87
N ALA A 191 5.51 -9.94 6.63
CA ALA A 191 6.97 -10.04 6.79
C ALA A 191 7.38 -11.39 7.39
N LYS A 192 6.67 -11.89 8.40
CA LYS A 192 6.92 -13.22 8.98
C LYS A 192 6.70 -14.34 7.96
N LEU A 193 5.64 -14.24 7.15
CA LEU A 193 5.38 -15.21 6.08
C LEU A 193 6.49 -15.19 5.03
N ALA A 194 6.88 -14.01 4.55
CA ALA A 194 7.95 -13.85 3.57
C ALA A 194 9.29 -14.41 4.07
N ARG A 195 9.65 -14.15 5.33
CA ARG A 195 10.85 -14.74 5.96
C ARG A 195 10.75 -16.26 6.06
N ALA A 196 9.60 -16.80 6.47
CA ALA A 196 9.37 -18.24 6.53
C ALA A 196 9.47 -18.92 5.15
N ALA A 197 9.15 -18.17 4.09
CA ALA A 197 9.28 -18.59 2.70
C ALA A 197 10.68 -18.39 2.11
N GLY A 198 11.64 -17.83 2.86
CA GLY A 198 13.04 -17.65 2.46
C GLY A 198 13.37 -16.30 1.80
N LEU A 199 12.46 -15.33 1.80
CA LEU A 199 12.72 -14.00 1.24
C LEU A 199 13.48 -13.08 2.21
N LYS A 200 14.31 -12.21 1.65
CA LYS A 200 14.97 -11.12 2.38
C LYS A 200 14.00 -9.96 2.55
N VAL A 201 13.42 -9.84 3.73
CA VAL A 201 12.44 -8.80 4.03
C VAL A 201 13.11 -7.49 4.43
N ARG A 202 12.52 -6.38 4.00
CA ARG A 202 12.84 -5.04 4.48
C ARG A 202 11.60 -4.25 4.83
#